data_AF-A0A838G2A8-F1
#
_entry.id   AF-A0A838G2A8-F1
#
_cell.length_a   1.000
_cell.length_b   1.000
_cell.length_c   1.000
_cell.angle_alpha   90.00
_cell.angle_beta   90.00
_cell.angle_gamma   90.00
#
_symmetry.space_group_name_H-M   'P 1'
#
loop_
_entity.id
_entity.type
_entity.pdbx_description
1 polymer ?
#
loop_
_entity_poly.entity_id
_entity_poly.type
_entity_poly.pdbx_seq_one_letter_code
_entity_poly.pdbx_strand_id
1 'polypeptide(L)'
;VVKPFTKHDLVPALEMAISRFTELQLLEAEVTDLQERLETRKVVERAKNVLQRTLELSEPDAFRWIQMTAMDLRLSMRQVADGVIDHGPGIGWNRQD
;
A
#
# COMPACT_ATOMS: atom_id res chain seq x y z
N VAL A 1 34.40 18.93 -9.01
CA VAL A 1 35.69 18.45 -9.55
C VAL A 1 35.94 19.17 -10.87
N VAL A 2 37.02 19.94 -10.99
CA VAL A 2 37.31 20.75 -12.19
C VAL A 2 38.77 20.50 -12.62
N LYS A 3 38.98 19.88 -13.80
CA LYS A 3 40.18 19.79 -14.70
C LYS A 3 40.15 18.50 -15.57
N PRO A 4 40.93 18.38 -16.68
CA PRO A 4 40.48 17.78 -17.94
C PRO A 4 40.23 16.27 -17.82
N PHE A 5 39.03 15.85 -18.22
CA PHE A 5 38.62 14.45 -18.24
C PHE A 5 39.15 13.78 -19.51
N THR A 6 39.82 12.65 -19.37
CA THR A 6 40.14 11.78 -20.49
C THR A 6 39.00 10.77 -20.68
N LYS A 7 38.87 10.17 -21.87
CA LYS A 7 37.83 9.15 -22.12
C LYS A 7 37.88 7.98 -21.12
N HIS A 8 39.06 7.71 -20.55
CA HIS A 8 39.27 6.64 -19.56
C HIS A 8 38.71 6.99 -18.17
N ASP A 9 38.53 8.27 -17.84
CA ASP A 9 37.95 8.73 -16.57
C ASP A 9 36.41 8.65 -16.56
N LEU A 10 35.81 8.61 -17.76
CA LEU A 10 34.35 8.64 -17.93
C LEU A 10 33.69 7.31 -17.61
N VAL A 11 34.33 6.18 -17.94
CA VAL A 11 33.73 4.85 -17.75
C VAL A 11 33.50 4.53 -16.26
N PRO A 12 34.48 4.67 -15.36
CA PRO A 12 34.25 4.39 -13.94
C PRO A 12 33.27 5.38 -13.28
N ALA A 13 33.30 6.64 -13.72
CA ALA A 13 32.36 7.65 -13.24
C ALA A 13 30.92 7.34 -13.66
N LEU A 14 30.73 6.85 -14.89
CA LEU A 14 29.42 6.45 -15.40
C LEU A 14 28.90 5.18 -14.72
N GLU A 15 29.76 4.18 -14.53
CA GLU A 15 29.41 2.95 -13.79
C GLU A 15 28.97 3.27 -12.36
N MET A 16 29.71 4.15 -11.67
CA MET A 16 29.34 4.60 -10.33
C MET A 16 28.02 5.39 -10.34
N ALA A 17 27.81 6.28 -11.31
CA ALA A 17 26.57 7.03 -11.45
C ALA A 17 25.36 6.11 -11.68
N ILE A 18 25.49 5.10 -12.54
CA ILE A 18 24.43 4.11 -12.79
C ILE A 18 24.14 3.30 -11.53
N SER A 19 25.16 2.83 -10.82
CA SER A 19 24.98 2.07 -9.57
C SER A 19 24.24 2.89 -8.52
N ARG A 20 24.59 4.18 -8.35
CA ARG A 20 23.91 5.08 -7.41
C ARG A 20 22.48 5.38 -7.83
N PHE A 21 22.24 5.57 -9.12
CA PHE A 21 20.90 5.79 -9.63
C PHE A 21 19.99 4.58 -9.34
N THR A 22 20.46 3.35 -9.62
CA THR A 22 19.70 2.13 -9.33
C THR A 22 19.40 1.99 -7.84
N GLU A 23 20.38 2.25 -6.97
CA GLU A 23 20.18 2.22 -5.52
C GLU A 23 19.12 3.23 -5.04
N LEU A 24 19.16 4.46 -5.58
CA LEU A 24 18.15 5.47 -5.29
C LEU A 24 16.75 5.02 -5.73
N GLN A 25 16.62 4.43 -6.91
CA GLN A 25 15.32 3.91 -7.38
C GLN A 25 14.79 2.79 -6.49
N LEU A 26 15.66 1.91 -5.98
CA LEU A 26 15.26 0.85 -5.05
C LEU A 26 14.77 1.43 -3.72
N LEU A 27 15.47 2.44 -3.18
CA LEU A 27 15.08 3.13 -1.95
C LEU A 27 13.76 3.88 -2.12
N GLU A 28 13.56 4.57 -3.25
CA GLU A 28 12.29 5.24 -3.58
C GLU A 28 11.13 4.24 -3.65
N ALA A 29 11.35 3.06 -4.25
CA ALA A 29 10.37 1.99 -4.30
C ALA A 29 10.05 1.45 -2.90
N GLU A 30 11.06 1.25 -2.04
CA GLU A 30 10.87 0.79 -0.66
C GLU A 30 10.08 1.81 0.18
N VAL A 31 10.42 3.10 0.07
CA VAL A 31 9.67 4.17 0.75
C VAL A 31 8.21 4.17 0.30
N THR A 32 7.96 4.00 -0.99
CA THR A 32 6.60 3.96 -1.55
C THR A 32 5.82 2.75 -1.01
N ASP A 33 6.38 1.55 -1.03
CA ASP A 33 5.75 0.33 -0.49
C ASP A 33 5.46 0.46 1.02
N LEU A 34 6.39 1.02 1.79
CA LEU A 34 6.17 1.28 3.22
C LEU A 34 5.02 2.26 3.47
N GLN A 35 4.93 3.33 2.67
CA GLN A 35 3.83 4.28 2.75
C GLN A 35 2.49 3.61 2.41
N GLU A 36 2.44 2.80 1.35
CA GLU A 36 1.23 2.07 0.96
C GLU A 36 0.75 1.09 2.05
N ARG A 37 1.67 0.36 2.69
CA ARG A 37 1.36 -0.54 3.81
C ARG A 37 0.80 0.22 5.01
N LEU A 38 1.37 1.38 5.32
CA LEU A 38 0.93 2.22 6.44
C LEU A 38 -0.47 2.79 6.18
N GLU A 39 -0.73 3.30 4.97
CA GLU A 39 -2.04 3.78 4.59
C GLU A 39 -3.09 2.66 4.59
N THR A 40 -2.71 1.47 4.12
CA THR A 40 -3.58 0.28 4.17
C THR A 40 -3.95 -0.06 5.62
N ARG A 41 -2.98 -0.03 6.55
CA ARG A 41 -3.27 -0.24 7.98
C ARG A 41 -4.26 0.80 8.51
N LYS A 42 -4.08 2.08 8.21
CA LYS A 42 -5.00 3.14 8.64
C LYS A 42 -6.42 2.94 8.12
N VAL A 43 -6.56 2.56 6.85
CA VAL A 43 -7.86 2.26 6.23
C VAL A 43 -8.53 1.07 6.93
N VAL A 44 -7.81 -0.02 7.16
CA VAL A 44 -8.34 -1.21 7.85
C VAL A 44 -8.79 -0.88 9.27
N GLU A 45 -8.02 -0.09 10.03
CA GLU A 45 -8.41 0.34 11.38
C GLU A 45 -9.69 1.19 11.38
N ARG A 46 -9.84 2.09 10.40
CA ARG A 46 -11.07 2.88 10.24
C ARG A 46 -12.27 2.00 9.91
N ALA A 47 -12.12 1.05 8.99
CA ALA A 47 -13.17 0.10 8.64
C ALA A 47 -13.60 -0.75 9.84
N LYS A 48 -12.63 -1.25 10.63
CA LYS A 48 -12.93 -1.96 11.88
C LYS A 48 -13.81 -1.14 12.82
N ASN A 49 -13.51 0.15 13.00
CA ASN A 49 -14.34 1.02 13.86
C ASN A 49 -15.77 1.17 13.34
N VAL A 50 -15.97 1.23 12.02
CA VAL A 50 -17.30 1.23 11.40
C VAL A 50 -18.03 -0.08 11.70
N LEU A 51 -17.37 -1.22 11.50
CA LEU A 51 -17.94 -2.55 11.76
C LEU A 51 -18.32 -2.76 13.22
N GLN A 52 -17.44 -2.35 14.16
CA GLN A 52 -17.72 -2.43 15.59
C GLN A 52 -18.98 -1.62 15.97
N ARG A 53 -19.19 -0.44 15.36
CA ARG A 53 -20.35 0.41 15.64
C ARG A 53 -21.64 -0.06 14.97
N THR A 54 -21.54 -0.64 13.79
CA THR A 54 -22.70 -0.96 12.95
C THR A 54 -23.20 -2.40 13.14
N LEU A 55 -22.28 -3.33 13.40
CA LEU A 55 -22.57 -4.75 13.61
C LEU A 55 -22.29 -5.20 15.05
N GLU A 56 -21.92 -4.27 15.94
CA GLU A 56 -21.60 -4.56 17.35
C GLU A 56 -20.51 -5.64 17.52
N LEU A 57 -19.61 -5.74 16.54
CA LEU A 57 -18.50 -6.69 16.57
C LEU A 57 -17.42 -6.24 17.55
N SER A 58 -16.67 -7.21 18.11
CA SER A 58 -15.40 -6.92 18.75
C SER A 58 -14.34 -6.53 17.72
N GLU A 59 -13.26 -5.88 18.14
CA GLU A 59 -12.14 -5.56 17.25
C GLU A 59 -11.56 -6.79 16.52
N PRO A 60 -11.29 -7.93 17.19
CA PRO A 60 -10.88 -9.16 16.51
C PRO A 60 -11.90 -9.69 15.49
N ASP A 61 -13.20 -9.60 15.80
CA ASP A 61 -14.26 -10.09 14.92
C ASP A 61 -14.43 -9.19 13.70
N ALA A 62 -14.31 -7.86 13.87
CA ALA A 62 -14.30 -6.91 12.77
C ALA A 62 -13.12 -7.14 11.82
N PHE A 63 -11.93 -7.42 12.35
CA PHE A 63 -10.77 -7.76 11.52
C PHE A 63 -10.99 -9.07 10.74
N ARG A 64 -11.50 -10.11 11.41
CA ARG A 64 -11.84 -11.39 10.79
C ARG A 64 -12.89 -11.22 9.69
N TRP A 65 -13.88 -10.37 9.91
CA TRP A 65 -14.91 -10.05 8.91
C TRP A 65 -14.28 -9.50 7.64
N ILE A 66 -13.39 -8.49 7.75
CA ILE A 66 -12.70 -7.91 6.58
C ILE A 66 -11.88 -8.97 5.84
N GLN A 67 -11.17 -9.84 6.57
CA GLN A 67 -10.41 -10.94 5.98
C GLN A 67 -11.29 -11.92 5.20
N MET A 68 -12.39 -12.37 5.80
CA MET A 68 -13.31 -13.31 5.14
C MET A 68 -13.95 -12.67 3.91
N THR A 69 -14.44 -11.44 4.02
CA THR A 69 -15.02 -10.71 2.88
C THR A 69 -14.00 -10.49 1.76
N ALA A 70 -12.74 -10.19 2.08
CA ALA A 70 -11.67 -10.07 1.09
C ALA A 70 -11.42 -11.39 0.33
N MET A 71 -11.42 -12.51 1.06
CA MET A 71 -11.30 -13.84 0.44
C MET A 71 -12.51 -14.18 -0.43
N ASP A 72 -13.72 -13.95 0.06
CA ASP A 72 -14.97 -14.29 -0.63
C ASP A 72 -15.16 -13.47 -1.91
N LEU A 73 -14.81 -12.18 -1.87
CA LEU A 73 -14.91 -11.26 -3.00
C LEU A 73 -13.66 -11.24 -3.89
N ARG A 74 -12.58 -11.94 -3.49
CA ARG A 74 -11.26 -11.90 -4.15
C ARG A 74 -10.71 -10.48 -4.31
N LEU A 75 -10.94 -9.65 -3.31
CA LEU A 75 -10.45 -8.28 -3.24
C LEU A 75 -9.31 -8.17 -2.24
N SER A 76 -8.51 -7.11 -2.35
CA SER A 76 -7.54 -6.79 -1.30
C SER A 76 -8.25 -6.34 -0.02
N MET A 77 -7.61 -6.56 1.13
CA MET A 77 -8.08 -6.05 2.43
C MET A 77 -8.36 -4.54 2.40
N ARG A 78 -7.56 -3.78 1.64
CA ARG A 78 -7.73 -2.33 1.47
C ARG A 78 -9.04 -2.01 0.76
N GLN A 79 -9.31 -2.65 -0.38
CA GLN A 79 -10.54 -2.44 -1.15
C GLN A 79 -11.77 -2.79 -0.31
N VAL A 80 -11.72 -3.88 0.46
CA VAL A 80 -12.82 -4.23 1.37
C VAL A 80 -13.01 -3.17 2.44
N ALA A 81 -11.92 -2.73 3.07
CA ALA A 81 -11.97 -1.73 4.11
C ALA A 81 -12.47 -0.35 3.60
N ASP A 82 -12.04 0.09 2.41
CA ASP A 82 -12.56 1.29 1.75
C ASP A 82 -14.08 1.15 1.47
N GLY A 83 -14.54 0.02 0.92
CA GLY A 83 -15.97 -0.21 0.69
C GLY A 83 -16.80 -0.25 1.98
N VAL A 84 -16.24 -0.74 3.09
CA VAL A 84 -16.89 -0.65 4.41
C VAL A 84 -17.00 0.81 4.88
N ILE A 85 -15.97 1.62 4.66
CA ILE A 85 -15.98 3.04 5.06
C ILE A 85 -17.01 3.81 4.24
N ASP A 86 -17.08 3.54 2.93
CA ASP A 86 -17.92 4.31 2.02
C ASP A 86 -19.40 3.87 2.03
N HIS A 87 -19.66 2.57 2.25
CA HIS A 87 -20.99 1.99 2.07
C HIS A 87 -21.48 1.18 3.28
N GLY A 88 -20.65 0.97 4.29
CA GLY A 88 -20.97 0.11 5.43
C GLY A 88 -21.00 -1.39 5.09
N PRO A 89 -21.22 -2.24 6.10
CA PRO A 89 -21.09 -3.70 5.97
C PRO A 89 -22.12 -4.40 5.08
N GLY A 90 -23.26 -3.77 4.76
CA GLY A 90 -24.41 -4.44 4.14
C GLY A 90 -24.96 -3.84 2.85
N ILE A 91 -24.44 -2.70 2.37
CA ILE A 91 -25.18 -1.88 1.38
C ILE A 91 -24.45 -1.75 0.02
N GLY A 92 -23.13 -1.96 -0.05
CA GLY A 92 -22.34 -1.56 -1.23
C GLY A 92 -21.86 -2.65 -2.20
N TRP A 93 -21.90 -3.93 -1.83
CA TRP A 93 -21.21 -4.98 -2.61
C TRP A 93 -22.02 -5.51 -3.81
N ASN A 94 -23.28 -5.07 -3.96
CA ASN A 94 -24.18 -5.42 -5.05
C ASN A 94 -24.35 -4.24 -6.03
N ARG A 95 -23.29 -3.95 -6.79
CA ARG A 95 -23.42 -3.37 -8.14
C ARG A 95 -22.14 -3.62 -8.92
N GLN A 96 -22.23 -4.55 -9.86
CA GLN A 96 -21.53 -4.38 -11.13
C GLN A 96 -22.11 -3.12 -11.75
N ASP A 97 -21.35 -2.03 -11.75
CA ASP A 97 -21.34 -0.95 -12.75
C ASP A 97 -19.91 -0.37 -12.78
#